data_AF-A0AAD6N022-F1
#
_entry.id   AF-A0AAD6N022-F1
#
_cell.length_a   1.000
_cell.length_b   1.000
_cell.length_c   1.000
_cell.angle_alpha   90.00
_cell.angle_beta   90.00
_cell.angle_gamma   90.00
#
_symmetry.space_group_name_H-M   'P 1'
#
loop_
_entity.id
_entity.type
_entity.pdbx_description
1 polymer ?
#
loop_
_entity_poly.entity_id
_entity_poly.type
_entity_poly.pdbx_seq_one_letter_code
_entity_poly.pdbx_strand_id
1 'polypeptide(L)'
;MNTNYSCQNRLFLLEDLEESKLETLGSALMIDPLVLADHLFTYHFSQTHTIPHRKLPSLINAERSFTLRYYELRETGHRVAEAQTSRRRTFARASRQMESWKDLAEYQKETIVDLVRHNISFWCDEKPGRDKDQGAWNAILLIDPPINSQPVAGKHDGYYVLEKSDHKPWLPRIETSKPFRGGYSDLRPWQSSHTSTAPSRRSLFDDIIFYWLNAGKHEVDSVFESCVNTTLFAQQIVASQWHGLLDLQLKTLSNLDLTSKSKSGSAGQILSTLEWREELNYYNKRLSLLGLLQRRLMWYKQEMLLNLERLGFTPGESPSSAVASSLRVMGRDFQAILHELDLRESRVDNLAGVVTDSINLSNALRSVQDARIGLQLSIVGAIFFPITLVAAIFSMGDDYAPGAKKFWLPWVVAVPLVLILILMIWQTRRPRL
;
A
#
# COMPACT_ATOMS: atom_id res chain seq x y z
N MET A 1 -55.99 -18.15 15.04
CA MET A 1 -54.68 -18.55 15.58
C MET A 1 -53.66 -17.48 15.18
N ASN A 2 -53.52 -16.40 15.98
CA ASN A 2 -52.49 -15.37 15.77
C ASN A 2 -51.42 -15.57 16.84
N THR A 3 -50.43 -16.41 16.54
CA THR A 3 -49.24 -16.55 17.36
C THR A 3 -48.31 -15.37 17.08
N ASN A 4 -48.44 -14.30 17.85
CA ASN A 4 -47.39 -13.30 18.02
C ASN A 4 -46.21 -13.98 18.74
N TYR A 5 -45.39 -14.71 18.01
CA TYR A 5 -44.07 -15.09 18.51
C TYR A 5 -43.24 -13.81 18.54
N SER A 6 -43.11 -13.21 19.72
CA SER A 6 -42.17 -12.11 19.94
C SER A 6 -40.77 -12.64 19.67
N CYS A 7 -40.19 -12.27 18.52
CA CYS A 7 -38.81 -12.62 18.17
C CYS A 7 -37.88 -12.06 19.28
N GLN A 8 -37.29 -12.97 20.07
CA GLN A 8 -36.46 -12.67 21.23
C GLN A 8 -35.04 -12.23 20.82
N ASN A 9 -34.51 -12.78 19.72
CA ASN A 9 -33.14 -12.49 19.24
C ASN A 9 -33.18 -11.83 17.87
N ARG A 10 -32.58 -10.65 17.73
CA ARG A 10 -32.66 -9.85 16.50
C ARG A 10 -31.29 -9.35 16.07
N LEU A 11 -30.97 -9.57 14.80
CA LEU A 11 -29.81 -8.99 14.13
C LEU A 11 -30.29 -7.91 13.15
N PHE A 12 -29.86 -6.68 13.37
CA PHE A 12 -30.09 -5.56 12.48
C PHE A 12 -28.87 -5.36 11.57
N LEU A 13 -29.06 -5.57 10.27
CA LEU A 13 -28.04 -5.33 9.26
C LEU A 13 -28.28 -3.94 8.65
N LEU A 14 -27.33 -3.03 8.80
CA LEU A 14 -27.43 -1.67 8.27
C LEU A 14 -26.31 -1.41 7.27
N GLU A 15 -26.69 -1.10 6.03
CA GLU A 15 -25.78 -0.65 4.99
C GLU A 15 -25.83 0.88 4.88
N ASP A 16 -24.66 1.51 4.87
CA ASP A 16 -24.43 2.96 4.92
C ASP A 16 -24.94 3.68 6.18
N LEU A 17 -24.35 4.84 6.44
CA LEU A 17 -24.59 5.65 7.62
C LEU A 17 -25.61 6.75 7.34
N GLU A 18 -26.85 6.35 7.07
CA GLU A 18 -27.94 7.31 6.98
C GLU A 18 -28.27 7.85 8.38
N GLU A 19 -28.12 9.17 8.57
CA GLU A 19 -28.28 9.86 9.86
C GLU A 19 -29.64 9.56 10.51
N SER A 20 -30.73 9.60 9.73
CA SER A 20 -32.09 9.31 10.19
C SER A 20 -32.24 7.89 10.77
N LYS A 21 -31.62 6.89 10.12
CA LYS A 21 -31.64 5.49 10.55
C LYS A 21 -30.79 5.30 11.80
N LEU A 22 -29.63 5.94 11.86
CA LEU A 22 -28.73 5.87 13.00
C LEU A 22 -29.32 6.53 14.26
N GLU A 23 -29.98 7.67 14.14
CA GLU A 23 -30.65 8.34 15.27
C GLU A 23 -31.80 7.48 15.82
N THR A 24 -32.61 6.91 14.92
CA THR A 24 -33.73 6.04 15.31
C THR A 24 -33.24 4.76 15.98
N LEU A 25 -32.25 4.07 15.40
CA LEU A 25 -31.69 2.85 15.98
C LEU A 25 -30.88 3.14 17.25
N GLY A 26 -30.09 4.22 17.27
CA GLY A 26 -29.30 4.64 18.42
C GLY A 26 -30.16 4.96 19.64
N SER A 27 -31.24 5.72 19.45
CA SER A 27 -32.18 6.02 20.54
C SER A 27 -33.00 4.81 20.99
N ALA A 28 -33.39 3.93 20.08
CA ALA A 28 -34.19 2.75 20.40
C ALA A 28 -33.39 1.66 21.12
N LEU A 29 -32.13 1.47 20.73
CA LEU A 29 -31.26 0.39 21.20
C LEU A 29 -30.19 0.85 22.20
N MET A 30 -30.08 2.16 22.48
CA MET A 30 -29.07 2.73 23.39
C MET A 30 -27.64 2.30 23.03
N ILE A 31 -27.30 2.38 21.74
CA ILE A 31 -26.00 1.97 21.19
C ILE A 31 -24.89 2.83 21.80
N ASP A 32 -23.75 2.22 22.13
CA ASP A 32 -22.56 2.96 22.56
C ASP A 32 -22.09 3.91 21.43
N PRO A 33 -22.10 5.24 21.63
CA PRO A 33 -21.67 6.20 20.61
C PRO A 33 -20.23 5.98 20.13
N LEU A 34 -19.39 5.33 20.94
CA LEU A 34 -18.02 4.99 20.56
C LEU A 34 -17.97 3.99 19.41
N VAL A 35 -18.97 3.10 19.27
CA VAL A 35 -19.05 2.17 18.13
C VAL A 35 -19.29 2.94 16.83
N LEU A 36 -20.17 3.93 16.86
CA LEU A 36 -20.45 4.80 15.72
C LEU A 36 -19.25 5.68 15.38
N ALA A 37 -18.59 6.23 16.40
CA ALA A 37 -17.36 6.99 16.22
C ALA A 37 -16.24 6.14 15.61
N ASP A 38 -15.98 4.94 16.13
CA ASP A 38 -14.99 4.01 15.59
C ASP A 38 -15.29 3.61 14.14
N HIS A 39 -16.58 3.47 13.81
CA HIS A 39 -17.01 3.19 12.45
C HIS A 39 -16.75 4.40 11.52
N LEU A 40 -16.98 5.64 11.96
CA LEU A 40 -16.75 6.85 11.17
C LEU A 40 -15.26 7.18 11.00
N PHE A 41 -14.46 7.06 12.06
CA PHE A 41 -13.05 7.49 12.05
C PHE A 41 -12.12 6.42 11.47
N THR A 42 -11.77 6.56 10.18
CA THR A 42 -10.96 5.59 9.42
C THR A 42 -9.58 6.05 8.97
N TYR A 43 -9.16 7.27 9.30
CA TYR A 43 -7.92 7.79 8.76
C TYR A 43 -6.71 7.45 9.62
N HIS A 44 -5.61 7.01 8.98
CA HIS A 44 -4.27 6.99 9.59
C HIS A 44 -3.84 8.40 10.05
N PHE A 45 -4.29 9.43 9.32
CA PHE A 45 -4.16 10.84 9.64
C PHE A 45 -5.48 11.53 9.30
N SER A 46 -6.24 11.91 10.32
CA SER A 46 -7.51 12.61 10.14
C SER A 46 -7.33 13.87 9.30
N GLN A 47 -8.17 14.04 8.28
CA GLN A 47 -8.28 15.29 7.51
C GLN A 47 -8.93 16.42 8.32
N THR A 48 -9.50 16.10 9.47
CA THR A 48 -10.26 16.99 10.36
C THR A 48 -9.48 17.40 11.61
N HIS A 49 -8.16 17.16 11.68
CA HIS A 49 -7.34 17.39 12.89
C HIS A 49 -7.78 16.57 14.13
N THR A 50 -8.68 15.59 13.96
CA THR A 50 -9.20 14.75 15.06
C THR A 50 -8.50 13.40 15.08
N ILE A 51 -7.67 13.15 16.09
CA ILE A 51 -7.06 11.84 16.28
C ILE A 51 -8.11 10.90 16.89
N PRO A 52 -8.37 9.71 16.30
CA PRO A 52 -9.31 8.76 16.89
C PRO A 52 -8.79 8.32 18.27
N HIS A 53 -9.69 8.26 19.25
CA HIS A 53 -9.35 7.72 20.57
C HIS A 53 -9.22 6.20 20.48
N ARG A 54 -8.04 5.67 20.83
CA ARG A 54 -7.85 4.22 20.98
C ARG A 54 -8.29 3.81 22.39
N LYS A 55 -9.22 2.85 22.50
CA LYS A 55 -9.59 2.27 23.80
C LYS A 55 -8.38 1.51 24.38
N LEU A 56 -8.22 1.55 25.71
CA LEU A 56 -7.22 0.73 26.39
C LEU A 56 -7.58 -0.75 26.23
N PRO A 57 -6.60 -1.67 26.07
CA PRO A 57 -6.87 -3.10 25.94
C PRO A 57 -7.73 -3.68 27.08
N SER A 58 -7.58 -3.17 28.30
CA SER A 58 -8.38 -3.57 29.46
C SER A 58 -9.86 -3.18 29.40
N LEU A 59 -10.22 -2.24 28.52
CA LEU A 59 -11.59 -1.75 28.33
C LEU A 59 -12.25 -2.34 27.07
N ILE A 60 -11.53 -3.18 26.33
CA ILE A 60 -12.05 -3.82 25.14
C ILE A 60 -12.87 -5.04 25.56
N ASN A 61 -14.13 -5.05 25.14
CA ASN A 61 -14.97 -6.24 25.22
C ASN A 61 -15.43 -6.59 23.81
N ALA A 62 -14.71 -7.52 23.19
CA ALA A 62 -14.99 -8.00 21.84
C ALA A 62 -16.33 -8.73 21.72
N GLU A 63 -16.87 -9.25 22.83
CA GLU A 63 -18.19 -9.88 22.82
C GLU A 63 -19.32 -8.85 22.74
N ARG A 64 -19.06 -7.63 23.21
CA ARG A 64 -20.04 -6.54 23.18
C ARG A 64 -19.96 -5.70 21.92
N SER A 65 -18.76 -5.31 21.49
CA SER A 65 -18.62 -4.46 20.32
C SER A 65 -17.19 -4.42 19.78
N PHE A 66 -17.05 -4.37 18.45
CA PHE A 66 -15.76 -4.15 17.80
C PHE A 66 -15.95 -3.52 16.42
N THR A 67 -14.86 -2.99 15.85
CA THR A 67 -14.83 -2.49 14.47
C THR A 67 -13.64 -3.07 13.73
N LEU A 68 -13.87 -3.82 12.66
CA LEU A 68 -12.81 -4.35 11.81
C LEU A 68 -12.63 -3.46 10.60
N ARG A 69 -11.37 -3.25 10.24
CA ARG A 69 -10.96 -2.49 9.06
C ARG A 69 -10.35 -3.43 8.05
N TYR A 70 -10.71 -3.25 6.79
CA TYR A 70 -10.23 -4.11 5.72
C TYR A 70 -10.17 -3.36 4.39
N TYR A 71 -9.53 -4.01 3.42
CA TYR A 71 -9.33 -3.48 2.08
C TYR A 71 -10.06 -4.39 1.10
N GLU A 72 -11.07 -3.87 0.42
CA GLU A 72 -11.65 -4.54 -0.73
C GLU A 72 -10.85 -4.20 -1.98
N LEU A 73 -10.46 -5.22 -2.73
CA LEU A 73 -9.75 -5.05 -4.00
C LEU A 73 -10.75 -4.98 -5.16
N ARG A 74 -10.68 -3.89 -5.94
CA ARG A 74 -11.55 -3.69 -7.09
C ARG A 74 -10.77 -3.32 -8.34
N GLU A 75 -11.27 -3.75 -9.48
CA GLU A 75 -10.81 -3.32 -10.80
C GLU A 75 -11.73 -2.20 -11.30
N THR A 76 -11.13 -1.04 -11.56
CA THR A 76 -11.82 0.15 -12.06
C THR A 76 -11.25 0.59 -13.41
N GLY A 77 -12.08 1.22 -14.26
CA GLY A 77 -11.68 1.72 -15.59
C GLY A 77 -10.64 2.86 -15.57
N HIS A 78 -9.83 2.97 -16.63
CA HIS A 78 -8.54 3.70 -16.65
C HIS A 78 -8.54 5.22 -17.01
N ARG A 79 -7.59 5.92 -16.36
CA ARG A 79 -6.87 7.21 -16.54
C ARG A 79 -7.54 8.57 -16.74
N VAL A 80 -8.65 8.76 -17.46
CA VAL A 80 -9.12 10.15 -17.70
C VAL A 80 -9.54 10.82 -16.39
N ALA A 81 -10.06 10.04 -15.45
CA ALA A 81 -10.37 10.51 -14.11
C ALA A 81 -9.11 10.86 -13.28
N GLU A 82 -7.99 10.16 -13.43
CA GLU A 82 -6.79 10.34 -12.58
C GLU A 82 -5.99 11.60 -12.91
N ALA A 83 -5.86 11.93 -14.21
CA ALA A 83 -5.25 13.19 -14.64
C ALA A 83 -6.09 14.43 -14.26
N GLN A 84 -7.39 14.21 -14.02
CA GLN A 84 -8.35 15.26 -13.70
C GLN A 84 -8.73 15.31 -12.23
N THR A 85 -8.39 14.33 -11.38
CA THR A 85 -8.80 14.30 -9.95
C THR A 85 -7.66 14.67 -9.02
N SER A 86 -7.80 15.79 -8.32
CA SER A 86 -6.88 16.20 -7.28
C SER A 86 -6.78 15.16 -6.14
N ARG A 87 -5.69 14.38 -6.10
CA ARG A 87 -5.06 13.63 -4.96
C ARG A 87 -5.91 12.76 -4.01
N ARG A 88 -7.25 12.81 -3.98
CA ARG A 88 -8.10 12.11 -3.01
C ARG A 88 -9.33 11.54 -3.71
N ARG A 89 -9.45 10.21 -3.70
CA ARG A 89 -10.66 9.50 -4.13
C ARG A 89 -11.33 8.97 -2.87
N THR A 90 -12.52 9.47 -2.54
CA THR A 90 -13.32 8.97 -1.43
C THR A 90 -14.69 8.49 -1.91
N PHE A 91 -15.37 7.64 -1.15
CA PHE A 91 -16.75 7.18 -1.41
C PHE A 91 -17.49 6.97 -0.08
N ALA A 92 -18.78 6.65 -0.12
CA ALA A 92 -19.67 6.53 1.05
C ALA A 92 -19.89 7.86 1.82
N ARG A 93 -20.94 7.92 2.64
CA ARG A 93 -21.16 9.08 3.53
C ARG A 93 -20.03 9.26 4.54
N ALA A 94 -19.41 8.15 4.94
CA ALA A 94 -18.23 8.13 5.81
C ALA A 94 -16.93 8.61 5.14
N SER A 95 -16.96 9.02 3.86
CA SER A 95 -15.78 9.49 3.12
C SER A 95 -14.61 8.50 3.15
N ARG A 96 -14.89 7.22 2.86
CA ARG A 96 -13.92 6.13 2.79
C ARG A 96 -12.92 6.34 1.68
N GLN A 97 -11.64 6.11 1.94
CA GLN A 97 -10.58 6.35 0.96
C GLN A 97 -10.43 5.18 -0.02
N MET A 98 -10.24 5.52 -1.28
CA MET A 98 -9.84 4.62 -2.33
C MET A 98 -8.45 5.01 -2.84
N GLU A 99 -7.54 4.05 -2.88
CA GLU A 99 -6.16 4.24 -3.32
C GLU A 99 -5.85 3.31 -4.49
N SER A 100 -5.19 3.81 -5.52
CA SER A 100 -4.74 2.93 -6.60
C SER A 100 -3.51 2.13 -6.19
N TRP A 101 -3.49 0.85 -6.56
CA TRP A 101 -2.32 -0.01 -6.43
C TRP A 101 -1.28 0.40 -7.46
N LYS A 102 -0.03 0.55 -7.02
CA LYS A 102 1.08 0.89 -7.91
C LYS A 102 1.89 -0.37 -8.19
N ASP A 103 2.21 -0.60 -9.46
CA ASP A 103 2.98 -1.74 -9.96
C ASP A 103 3.93 -1.25 -11.06
N LEU A 104 5.01 -1.97 -11.34
CA LEU A 104 5.99 -1.59 -12.38
C LEU A 104 5.40 -1.66 -13.80
N ALA A 105 4.37 -2.48 -14.00
CA ALA A 105 3.68 -2.65 -15.28
C ALA A 105 2.61 -1.56 -15.51
N GLU A 106 3.01 -0.30 -15.43
CA GLU A 106 2.15 0.89 -15.60
C GLU A 106 1.79 1.21 -17.08
N TYR A 107 2.40 0.49 -18.04
CA TYR A 107 2.13 0.69 -19.46
C TYR A 107 1.08 -0.31 -19.96
N GLN A 108 -0.04 0.22 -20.47
CA GLN A 108 -1.08 -0.49 -21.23
C GLN A 108 -2.07 -1.40 -20.45
N LYS A 109 -2.60 -0.98 -19.30
CA LYS A 109 -3.78 -1.66 -18.71
C LYS A 109 -5.03 -0.79 -18.82
N GLU A 110 -6.10 -1.34 -19.38
CA GLU A 110 -7.42 -0.69 -19.46
C GLU A 110 -8.11 -0.58 -18.09
N THR A 111 -7.65 -1.34 -17.10
CA THR A 111 -8.14 -1.34 -15.73
C THR A 111 -7.01 -1.13 -14.72
N ILE A 112 -7.34 -0.47 -13.61
CA ILE A 112 -6.46 -0.24 -12.46
C ILE A 112 -7.01 -1.03 -11.29
N VAL A 113 -6.12 -1.59 -10.47
CA VAL A 113 -6.51 -2.23 -9.21
C VAL A 113 -6.57 -1.13 -8.14
N ASP A 114 -7.74 -0.87 -7.60
CA ASP A 114 -7.97 0.05 -6.51
C ASP A 114 -8.17 -0.73 -5.19
N LEU A 115 -7.61 -0.18 -4.12
CA LEU A 115 -7.79 -0.60 -2.75
C LEU A 115 -8.83 0.31 -2.12
N VAL A 116 -9.91 -0.30 -1.69
CA VAL A 116 -11.06 0.39 -1.15
C VAL A 116 -11.10 0.11 0.34
N ARG A 117 -10.94 1.14 1.17
CA ARG A 117 -11.02 0.98 2.61
C ARG A 117 -12.47 0.82 3.04
N HIS A 118 -12.75 -0.27 3.75
CA HIS A 118 -14.03 -0.53 4.35
C HIS A 118 -13.90 -0.82 5.84
N ASN A 119 -14.97 -0.54 6.55
CA ASN A 119 -15.19 -0.88 7.93
C ASN A 119 -16.41 -1.77 8.05
N ILE A 120 -16.33 -2.65 9.04
CA ILE A 120 -17.50 -3.32 9.59
C ILE A 120 -17.50 -3.14 11.10
N SER A 121 -18.62 -2.72 11.66
CA SER A 121 -18.75 -2.53 13.10
C SER A 121 -19.88 -3.38 13.64
N PHE A 122 -19.61 -4.04 14.75
CA PHE A 122 -20.54 -4.89 15.46
C PHE A 122 -20.83 -4.31 16.83
N TRP A 123 -22.08 -4.41 17.25
CA TRP A 123 -22.53 -4.14 18.61
C TRP A 123 -23.60 -5.15 19.01
N CYS A 124 -23.54 -5.63 20.23
CA CYS A 124 -24.57 -6.46 20.82
C CYS A 124 -24.94 -6.01 22.23
N ASP A 125 -26.23 -6.14 22.53
CA ASP A 125 -26.79 -6.09 23.87
C ASP A 125 -27.42 -7.44 24.21
N GLU A 126 -26.76 -8.19 25.10
CA GLU A 126 -27.20 -9.51 25.57
C GLU A 126 -28.35 -9.45 26.60
N LYS A 127 -28.82 -8.24 26.98
CA LYS A 127 -29.94 -8.05 27.92
C LYS A 127 -30.85 -6.87 27.54
N PRO A 128 -31.55 -6.91 26.40
CA PRO A 128 -32.44 -5.83 25.99
C PRO A 128 -33.75 -5.88 26.80
N GLY A 129 -33.85 -5.07 27.85
CA GLY A 129 -35.10 -4.89 28.60
C GLY A 129 -34.95 -4.77 30.13
N ARG A 130 -36.06 -4.48 30.82
CA ARG A 130 -36.12 -4.38 32.29
C ARG A 130 -36.04 -5.74 33.00
N ASP A 131 -36.52 -6.81 32.36
CA ASP A 131 -36.40 -8.19 32.87
C ASP A 131 -35.19 -8.88 32.24
N LYS A 132 -34.12 -9.00 33.03
CA LYS A 132 -32.81 -9.54 32.63
C LYS A 132 -32.77 -11.07 32.46
N ASP A 133 -33.92 -11.74 32.51
CA ASP A 133 -34.02 -13.18 32.75
C ASP A 133 -34.30 -14.03 31.50
N GLN A 134 -34.55 -13.44 30.32
CA GLN A 134 -34.96 -14.21 29.12
C GLN A 134 -33.85 -14.50 28.09
N GLY A 135 -32.59 -14.13 28.30
CA GLY A 135 -31.50 -14.44 27.36
C GLY A 135 -31.70 -13.90 25.93
N ALA A 136 -32.62 -12.94 25.78
CA ALA A 136 -32.88 -12.22 24.54
C ALA A 136 -31.69 -11.33 24.20
N TRP A 137 -31.40 -11.08 22.93
CA TRP A 137 -30.37 -10.14 22.52
C TRP A 137 -30.72 -9.34 21.26
N ASN A 138 -30.19 -8.13 21.18
CA ASN A 138 -30.23 -7.30 19.98
C ASN A 138 -28.79 -7.04 19.51
N ALA A 139 -28.50 -7.38 18.27
CA ALA A 139 -27.23 -7.09 17.61
C ALA A 139 -27.42 -6.16 16.42
N ILE A 140 -26.38 -5.38 16.15
CA ILE A 140 -26.30 -4.49 15.00
C ILE A 140 -24.98 -4.77 14.29
N LEU A 141 -25.06 -4.88 12.96
CA LEU A 141 -23.91 -4.96 12.08
C LEU A 141 -23.96 -3.81 11.08
N LEU A 142 -23.02 -2.88 11.22
CA LEU A 142 -22.85 -1.71 10.36
C LEU A 142 -21.88 -2.04 9.25
N ILE A 143 -22.32 -1.88 8.01
CA ILE A 143 -21.58 -2.25 6.80
C ILE A 143 -21.46 -1.04 5.89
N ASP A 144 -20.26 -0.81 5.37
CA ASP A 144 -20.03 0.20 4.35
C ASP A 144 -20.67 -0.20 3.00
N PRO A 145 -21.22 0.76 2.24
CA PRO A 145 -21.91 0.47 0.98
C PRO A 145 -20.94 0.03 -0.14
N PRO A 146 -21.44 -0.69 -1.16
CA PRO A 146 -20.65 -1.12 -2.30
C PRO A 146 -20.30 0.03 -3.26
N ILE A 147 -19.20 -0.12 -4.00
CA ILE A 147 -18.85 0.80 -5.11
C ILE A 147 -19.59 0.40 -6.38
N ASN A 148 -20.72 1.05 -6.64
CA ASN A 148 -21.50 0.86 -7.87
C ASN A 148 -20.97 1.68 -9.05
N SER A 149 -21.02 1.09 -10.25
CA SER A 149 -20.57 1.68 -11.52
C SER A 149 -21.62 2.53 -12.24
N GLN A 150 -22.85 2.63 -11.72
CA GLN A 150 -23.91 3.48 -12.28
C GLN A 150 -24.66 4.21 -11.17
N PRO A 151 -25.00 5.50 -11.35
CA PRO A 151 -25.91 6.19 -10.46
C PRO A 151 -27.28 5.54 -10.55
N VAL A 152 -27.91 5.23 -9.42
CA VAL A 152 -29.36 4.99 -9.41
C VAL A 152 -30.00 6.31 -9.81
N ALA A 153 -30.41 6.40 -11.07
CA ALA A 153 -31.09 7.58 -11.60
C ALA A 153 -32.35 7.83 -10.76
N GLY A 154 -32.42 8.99 -10.09
CA GLY A 154 -33.67 9.48 -9.50
C GLY A 154 -33.62 9.99 -8.06
N LYS A 155 -32.53 9.79 -7.31
CA LYS A 155 -32.34 10.42 -6.00
C LYS A 155 -30.88 10.86 -5.84
N HIS A 156 -30.66 11.97 -5.15
CA HIS A 156 -29.34 12.59 -4.92
C HIS A 156 -28.33 11.74 -4.10
N ASP A 157 -28.44 10.41 -4.08
CA ASP A 157 -27.71 9.49 -3.19
C ASP A 157 -26.84 8.44 -3.95
N GLY A 158 -26.21 8.81 -5.07
CA GLY A 158 -25.15 7.98 -5.65
C GLY A 158 -23.79 8.32 -5.04
N TYR A 159 -23.04 7.36 -4.48
CA TYR A 159 -21.75 7.68 -3.86
C TYR A 159 -20.72 8.16 -4.90
N TYR A 160 -20.17 9.35 -4.66
CA TYR A 160 -19.29 10.05 -5.60
C TYR A 160 -17.82 9.94 -5.19
N VAL A 161 -16.93 9.85 -6.18
CA VAL A 161 -15.53 10.26 -6.03
C VAL A 161 -15.52 11.78 -5.90
N LEU A 162 -15.34 12.26 -4.68
CA LEU A 162 -15.41 13.67 -4.34
C LEU A 162 -14.15 14.42 -4.82
N GLU A 163 -14.21 15.09 -5.98
CA GLU A 163 -13.25 16.14 -6.36
C GLU A 163 -13.77 17.54 -5.99
N LYS A 164 -13.02 18.26 -5.15
CA LYS A 164 -13.32 19.66 -4.83
C LYS A 164 -12.77 20.54 -5.95
N SER A 165 -13.63 20.97 -6.87
CA SER A 165 -13.34 22.09 -7.76
C SER A 165 -14.11 23.33 -7.30
N ASP A 166 -13.47 24.50 -7.35
CA ASP A 166 -14.09 25.75 -6.93
C ASP A 166 -15.42 25.96 -7.68
N HIS A 167 -16.51 25.91 -6.90
CA HIS A 167 -17.89 26.22 -7.29
C HIS A 167 -18.63 25.25 -8.24
N LYS A 168 -18.21 23.99 -8.39
CA LYS A 168 -19.02 22.96 -9.08
C LYS A 168 -19.37 21.76 -8.18
N PRO A 169 -20.57 21.17 -8.34
CA PRO A 169 -20.95 19.96 -7.61
C PRO A 169 -20.07 18.77 -7.99
N TRP A 170 -19.95 17.83 -7.05
CA TRP A 170 -19.20 16.59 -7.17
C TRP A 170 -19.70 15.74 -8.36
N LEU A 171 -18.81 15.30 -9.25
CA LEU A 171 -19.17 14.50 -10.44
C LEU A 171 -18.63 13.05 -10.30
N PRO A 172 -19.47 12.01 -10.46
CA PRO A 172 -19.01 10.62 -10.46
C PRO A 172 -18.22 10.33 -11.74
N ARG A 173 -17.04 9.70 -11.62
CA ARG A 173 -16.17 9.38 -12.76
C ARG A 173 -15.75 7.91 -12.88
N ILE A 174 -16.38 6.98 -12.15
CA ILE A 174 -16.08 5.53 -12.27
C ILE A 174 -17.10 4.88 -13.21
N GLU A 175 -16.70 4.61 -14.45
CA GLU A 175 -17.55 3.98 -15.47
C GLU A 175 -17.74 2.47 -15.25
N THR A 176 -16.72 1.79 -14.71
CA THR A 176 -16.74 0.35 -14.46
C THR A 176 -16.05 0.04 -13.14
N SER A 177 -16.66 -0.88 -12.37
CA SER A 177 -16.20 -1.30 -11.05
C SER A 177 -16.54 -2.77 -10.88
N LYS A 178 -15.52 -3.64 -10.78
CA LYS A 178 -15.69 -5.10 -10.61
C LYS A 178 -14.77 -5.61 -9.49
N PRO A 179 -15.13 -6.67 -8.77
CA PRO A 179 -14.23 -7.29 -7.79
C PRO A 179 -12.95 -7.81 -8.45
N PHE A 180 -11.79 -7.53 -7.87
CA PHE A 180 -10.51 -8.00 -8.38
C PHE A 180 -10.46 -9.54 -8.38
N ARG A 181 -10.10 -10.15 -9.53
CA ARG A 181 -10.09 -11.61 -9.73
C ARG A 181 -11.39 -12.33 -9.33
N GLY A 182 -12.53 -11.64 -9.40
CA GLY A 182 -13.82 -12.21 -9.02
C GLY A 182 -14.13 -12.20 -7.52
N GLY A 183 -13.36 -11.45 -6.72
CA GLY A 183 -13.62 -11.18 -5.30
C GLY A 183 -12.93 -12.15 -4.35
N TYR A 184 -13.44 -12.21 -3.12
CA TYR A 184 -12.89 -13.06 -2.07
C TYR A 184 -13.20 -14.55 -2.31
N SER A 185 -12.34 -15.43 -1.78
CA SER A 185 -12.51 -16.88 -1.90
C SER A 185 -13.77 -17.35 -1.17
N ASP A 186 -14.50 -18.29 -1.76
CA ASP A 186 -15.72 -18.80 -1.13
C ASP A 186 -15.41 -19.49 0.21
N LEU A 187 -16.27 -19.23 1.20
CA LEU A 187 -16.13 -19.72 2.57
C LEU A 187 -16.61 -21.16 2.73
N ARG A 188 -17.43 -21.64 1.78
CA ARG A 188 -17.91 -23.02 1.77
C ARG A 188 -16.91 -23.93 1.07
N PRO A 189 -16.69 -25.17 1.57
CA PRO A 189 -15.91 -26.16 0.85
C PRO A 189 -16.47 -26.38 -0.55
N TRP A 190 -15.59 -26.63 -1.51
CA TRP A 190 -15.99 -26.96 -2.87
C TRP A 190 -16.95 -28.17 -2.87
N GLN A 191 -18.16 -27.94 -3.37
CA GLN A 191 -19.12 -29.00 -3.62
C GLN A 191 -19.12 -29.31 -5.12
N SER A 192 -18.91 -30.57 -5.49
CA SER A 192 -18.88 -31.05 -6.88
C SER A 192 -20.25 -31.03 -7.57
N SER A 193 -21.32 -30.62 -6.88
CA SER A 193 -22.63 -30.44 -7.48
C SER A 193 -22.62 -29.20 -8.39
N HIS A 194 -23.11 -29.36 -9.63
CA HIS A 194 -23.27 -28.29 -10.63
C HIS A 194 -24.24 -27.16 -10.20
N THR A 195 -24.74 -27.18 -8.96
CA THR A 195 -25.67 -26.22 -8.36
C THR A 195 -25.02 -25.36 -7.27
N SER A 196 -23.69 -25.35 -7.14
CA SER A 196 -23.00 -24.44 -6.22
C SER A 196 -23.26 -23.00 -6.64
N THR A 197 -24.22 -22.36 -5.98
CA THR A 197 -24.50 -20.93 -6.14
C THR A 197 -23.45 -20.18 -5.33
N ALA A 198 -22.66 -19.33 -5.99
CA ALA A 198 -21.71 -18.46 -5.32
C ALA A 198 -22.37 -17.09 -5.04
N PRO A 199 -21.95 -16.39 -3.98
CA PRO A 199 -22.43 -15.03 -3.74
C PRO A 199 -22.00 -14.08 -4.86
N SER A 200 -22.72 -12.95 -4.97
CA SER A 200 -22.46 -11.96 -6.03
C SER A 200 -21.11 -11.25 -5.87
N ARG A 201 -20.61 -11.17 -4.61
CA ARG A 201 -19.35 -10.50 -4.25
C ARG A 201 -19.34 -9.01 -4.61
N ARG A 202 -20.53 -8.41 -4.69
CA ARG A 202 -20.70 -6.98 -5.04
C ARG A 202 -20.90 -6.11 -3.82
N SER A 203 -21.68 -6.58 -2.84
CA SER A 203 -21.89 -5.94 -1.55
C SER A 203 -21.70 -6.97 -0.45
N LEU A 204 -20.95 -6.58 0.59
CA LEU A 204 -20.81 -7.37 1.81
C LEU A 204 -22.17 -7.64 2.47
N PHE A 205 -23.12 -6.70 2.36
CA PHE A 205 -24.47 -6.83 2.89
C PHE A 205 -25.20 -8.02 2.28
N ASP A 206 -25.25 -8.09 0.95
CA ASP A 206 -25.92 -9.17 0.21
C ASP A 206 -25.22 -10.52 0.44
N ASP A 207 -23.89 -10.50 0.51
CA ASP A 207 -23.09 -11.71 0.69
C ASP A 207 -23.29 -12.32 2.10
N ILE A 208 -23.41 -11.50 3.15
CA ILE A 208 -23.72 -11.96 4.50
C ILE A 208 -25.11 -12.60 4.55
N ILE A 209 -26.11 -11.98 3.91
CA ILE A 209 -27.46 -12.54 3.82
C ILE A 209 -27.41 -13.90 3.10
N PHE A 210 -26.68 -13.99 1.99
CA PHE A 210 -26.51 -15.23 1.24
C PHE A 210 -25.94 -16.36 2.11
N TYR A 211 -24.87 -16.10 2.88
CA TYR A 211 -24.28 -17.13 3.73
C TYR A 211 -25.19 -17.54 4.90
N TRP A 212 -25.94 -16.61 5.49
CA TRP A 212 -26.90 -16.93 6.55
C TRP A 212 -28.12 -17.71 6.04
N LEU A 213 -28.60 -17.43 4.82
CA LEU A 213 -29.66 -18.22 4.18
C LEU A 213 -29.21 -19.66 3.90
N ASN A 214 -27.92 -19.85 3.63
CA ASN A 214 -27.31 -21.15 3.36
C ASN A 214 -26.55 -21.70 4.58
N ALA A 215 -26.89 -21.24 5.80
CA ALA A 215 -26.23 -21.65 7.04
C ALA A 215 -26.57 -23.09 7.43
N GLY A 216 -25.58 -23.81 7.95
CA GLY A 216 -25.80 -25.13 8.54
C GLY A 216 -26.44 -25.03 9.92
N LYS A 217 -27.12 -26.09 10.36
CA LYS A 217 -27.78 -26.13 11.68
C LYS A 217 -26.84 -25.77 12.84
N HIS A 218 -25.61 -26.29 12.82
CA HIS A 218 -24.60 -25.99 13.85
C HIS A 218 -24.22 -24.51 13.91
N GLU A 219 -24.14 -23.81 12.78
CA GLU A 219 -23.81 -22.39 12.73
C GLU A 219 -24.96 -21.56 13.32
N VAL A 220 -26.19 -21.92 12.99
CA VAL A 220 -27.40 -21.31 13.55
C VAL A 220 -27.51 -21.57 15.06
N ASP A 221 -27.25 -22.80 15.51
CA ASP A 221 -27.27 -23.15 16.93
C ASP A 221 -26.23 -22.33 17.72
N SER A 222 -25.04 -22.11 17.15
CA SER A 222 -23.97 -21.31 17.78
C SER A 222 -24.35 -19.84 18.01
N VAL A 223 -25.24 -19.27 17.20
CA VAL A 223 -25.74 -17.90 17.36
C VAL A 223 -26.61 -17.74 18.60
N PHE A 224 -27.26 -18.82 19.05
CA PHE A 224 -28.03 -18.83 20.28
C PHE A 224 -27.16 -18.97 21.54
N GLU A 225 -25.93 -19.49 21.41
CA GLU A 225 -24.96 -19.55 22.50
C GLU A 225 -24.33 -18.19 22.79
N SER A 226 -23.99 -17.43 21.74
CA SER A 226 -23.45 -16.09 21.85
C SER A 226 -23.83 -15.24 20.65
N CYS A 227 -24.25 -14.01 20.95
CA CYS A 227 -24.64 -13.01 19.97
C CYS A 227 -23.52 -12.69 18.96
N VAL A 228 -22.26 -12.79 19.38
CA VAL A 228 -21.08 -12.49 18.55
C VAL A 228 -20.96 -13.43 17.35
N ASN A 229 -21.47 -14.66 17.48
CA ASN A 229 -21.41 -15.65 16.42
C ASN A 229 -22.24 -15.25 15.19
N THR A 230 -23.13 -14.25 15.31
CA THR A 230 -23.78 -13.60 14.15
C THR A 230 -22.79 -12.95 13.19
N THR A 231 -21.59 -12.63 13.66
CA THR A 231 -20.54 -12.00 12.85
C THR A 231 -19.65 -12.99 12.11
N LEU A 232 -19.83 -14.30 12.29
CA LEU A 232 -18.96 -15.36 11.76
C LEU A 232 -18.64 -15.17 10.26
N PHE A 233 -19.66 -15.07 9.42
CA PHE A 233 -19.45 -14.91 7.97
C PHE A 233 -18.84 -13.55 7.62
N ALA A 234 -19.25 -12.50 8.31
CA ALA A 234 -18.72 -11.16 8.06
C ALA A 234 -17.23 -11.09 8.39
N GLN A 235 -16.85 -11.67 9.52
CA GLN A 235 -15.48 -11.90 9.94
C GLN A 235 -14.70 -12.69 8.87
N GLN A 236 -15.19 -13.85 8.46
CA GLN A 236 -14.52 -14.69 7.45
C GLN A 236 -14.33 -13.99 6.09
N ILE A 237 -15.32 -13.21 5.63
CA ILE A 237 -15.18 -12.39 4.41
C ILE A 237 -14.05 -11.37 4.60
N VAL A 238 -14.01 -10.68 5.75
CA VAL A 238 -12.94 -9.72 6.07
C VAL A 238 -11.55 -10.36 6.03
N ALA A 239 -11.38 -11.53 6.65
CA ALA A 239 -10.10 -12.26 6.58
C ALA A 239 -9.72 -12.64 5.14
N SER A 240 -10.69 -13.07 4.33
CA SER A 240 -10.48 -13.42 2.92
C SER A 240 -10.08 -12.19 2.08
N GLN A 241 -10.64 -11.01 2.35
CA GLN A 241 -10.23 -9.75 1.71
C GLN A 241 -8.79 -9.36 2.06
N TRP A 242 -8.40 -9.52 3.33
CA TRP A 242 -7.01 -9.34 3.75
C TRP A 242 -6.06 -10.31 3.06
N HIS A 243 -6.46 -11.57 2.89
CA HIS A 243 -5.67 -12.54 2.13
C HIS A 243 -5.52 -12.14 0.65
N GLY A 244 -6.58 -11.62 0.03
CA GLY A 244 -6.50 -11.06 -1.33
C GLY A 244 -5.49 -9.92 -1.46
N LEU A 245 -5.39 -9.05 -0.45
CA LEU A 245 -4.37 -8.00 -0.38
C LEU A 245 -2.95 -8.58 -0.28
N LEU A 246 -2.78 -9.60 0.55
CA LEU A 246 -1.50 -10.30 0.72
C LEU A 246 -1.03 -10.98 -0.59
N ASP A 247 -1.95 -11.51 -1.38
CA ASP A 247 -1.66 -12.09 -2.70
C ASP A 247 -1.25 -11.02 -3.73
N LEU A 248 -1.95 -9.88 -3.75
CA LEU A 248 -1.60 -8.75 -4.62
C LEU A 248 -0.19 -8.23 -4.30
N GLN A 249 0.15 -8.15 -3.01
CA GLN A 249 1.50 -7.82 -2.55
C GLN A 249 2.52 -8.84 -3.01
N LEU A 250 2.27 -10.13 -2.79
CA LEU A 250 3.18 -11.20 -3.17
C LEU A 250 3.48 -11.18 -4.67
N LYS A 251 2.45 -11.00 -5.50
CA LYS A 251 2.60 -10.83 -6.96
C LYS A 251 3.52 -9.65 -7.28
N THR A 252 3.31 -8.50 -6.63
CA THR A 252 4.09 -7.28 -6.88
C THR A 252 5.56 -7.46 -6.45
N LEU A 253 5.79 -8.08 -5.29
CA LEU A 253 7.14 -8.40 -4.81
C LEU A 253 7.83 -9.40 -5.71
N SER A 254 7.12 -10.39 -6.23
CA SER A 254 7.68 -11.38 -7.16
C SER A 254 8.08 -10.72 -8.49
N ASN A 255 7.31 -9.75 -8.99
CA ASN A 255 7.68 -8.95 -10.15
C ASN A 255 8.92 -8.08 -9.90
N LEU A 256 9.10 -7.60 -8.66
CA LEU A 256 10.28 -6.84 -8.24
C LEU A 256 11.52 -7.72 -8.12
N ASP A 257 11.37 -8.95 -7.63
CA ASP A 257 12.46 -9.93 -7.42
C ASP A 257 13.06 -10.45 -8.75
N LEU A 258 12.27 -10.46 -9.83
CA LEU A 258 12.71 -10.84 -11.17
C LEU A 258 13.78 -9.91 -11.78
N THR A 259 14.28 -8.92 -11.04
CA THR A 259 15.45 -8.08 -11.34
C THR A 259 16.76 -8.82 -11.52
N SER A 260 16.85 -10.07 -11.08
CA SER A 260 18.04 -10.90 -11.32
C SER A 260 18.10 -11.47 -12.75
N LYS A 261 17.08 -11.27 -13.59
CA LYS A 261 17.22 -11.52 -15.04
C LYS A 261 18.08 -10.43 -15.68
N SER A 262 19.37 -10.49 -15.40
CA SER A 262 20.45 -10.56 -16.38
C SER A 262 20.06 -9.96 -17.73
N LYS A 263 20.05 -8.63 -17.82
CA LYS A 263 20.76 -8.08 -18.96
C LYS A 263 22.22 -8.31 -18.64
N SER A 264 22.70 -9.48 -19.09
CA SER A 264 24.08 -9.78 -19.34
C SER A 264 24.65 -8.71 -20.28
N GLY A 265 24.87 -7.51 -19.76
CA GLY A 265 25.96 -6.67 -20.24
C GLY A 265 27.18 -7.46 -19.87
N SER A 266 27.71 -8.20 -20.83
CA SER A 266 28.83 -9.12 -20.68
C SER A 266 29.84 -8.49 -19.73
N ALA A 267 30.16 -9.17 -18.61
CA ALA A 267 31.09 -8.66 -17.61
C ALA A 267 32.35 -8.13 -18.31
N GLY A 268 32.55 -6.81 -18.27
CA GLY A 268 33.68 -6.14 -18.93
C GLY A 268 33.37 -5.31 -20.18
N GLN A 269 32.13 -5.23 -20.67
CA GLN A 269 31.77 -4.30 -21.75
C GLN A 269 31.62 -2.87 -21.24
N ILE A 270 32.15 -1.91 -21.99
CA ILE A 270 32.04 -0.47 -21.68
C ILE A 270 30.58 -0.07 -21.88
N LEU A 271 29.83 0.06 -20.78
CA LEU A 271 28.49 0.63 -20.80
C LEU A 271 28.58 2.09 -21.23
N SER A 272 27.82 2.45 -22.26
CA SER A 272 27.66 3.83 -22.67
C SER A 272 27.00 4.64 -21.54
N THR A 273 27.17 5.98 -21.57
CA THR A 273 26.53 6.85 -20.56
C THR A 273 25.01 6.76 -20.62
N LEU A 274 24.44 6.46 -21.79
CA LEU A 274 23.00 6.29 -21.97
C LEU A 274 22.52 4.99 -21.30
N GLU A 275 23.17 3.87 -21.57
CA GLU A 275 22.81 2.57 -20.99
C GLU A 275 22.92 2.57 -19.46
N TRP A 276 23.95 3.20 -18.90
CA TRP A 276 24.09 3.36 -17.45
C TRP A 276 22.96 4.23 -16.86
N ARG A 277 22.55 5.31 -17.54
CA ARG A 277 21.40 6.12 -17.10
C ARG A 277 20.10 5.31 -17.13
N GLU A 278 19.91 4.47 -18.13
CA GLU A 278 18.75 3.58 -18.21
C GLU A 278 18.75 2.53 -17.09
N GLU A 279 19.91 1.95 -16.80
CA GLU A 279 20.12 1.01 -15.70
C GLU A 279 19.84 1.64 -14.33
N LEU A 280 20.38 2.84 -14.07
CA LEU A 280 20.08 3.58 -12.85
C LEU A 280 18.60 3.93 -12.75
N ASN A 281 17.97 4.39 -13.82
CA ASN A 281 16.54 4.67 -13.83
C ASN A 281 15.72 3.39 -13.56
N TYR A 282 16.18 2.24 -14.06
CA TYR A 282 15.57 0.94 -13.81
C TYR A 282 15.61 0.56 -12.32
N TYR A 283 16.74 0.77 -11.64
CA TYR A 283 16.88 0.51 -10.21
C TYR A 283 16.15 1.56 -9.34
N ASN A 284 16.25 2.84 -9.67
CA ASN A 284 15.59 3.93 -8.95
C ASN A 284 14.06 3.78 -8.94
N LYS A 285 13.45 3.40 -10.07
CA LYS A 285 12.00 3.12 -10.14
C LYS A 285 11.59 2.01 -9.18
N ARG A 286 12.41 0.97 -9.04
CA ARG A 286 12.16 -0.16 -8.13
C ARG A 286 12.35 0.22 -6.68
N LEU A 287 13.42 0.93 -6.37
CA LEU A 287 13.65 1.45 -5.03
C LEU A 287 12.49 2.35 -4.58
N SER A 288 11.98 3.21 -5.47
CA SER A 288 10.80 4.03 -5.19
C SER A 288 9.54 3.19 -4.93
N LEU A 289 9.33 2.10 -5.67
CA LEU A 289 8.19 1.21 -5.44
C LEU A 289 8.35 0.41 -4.15
N LEU A 290 9.55 -0.10 -3.85
CA LEU A 290 9.87 -0.77 -2.60
C LEU A 290 9.64 0.15 -1.40
N GLY A 291 10.11 1.40 -1.46
CA GLY A 291 9.86 2.39 -0.40
C GLY A 291 8.38 2.78 -0.25
N LEU A 292 7.56 2.67 -1.31
CA LEU A 292 6.10 2.78 -1.19
C LEU A 292 5.50 1.55 -0.50
N LEU A 293 5.92 0.35 -0.90
CA LEU A 293 5.44 -0.90 -0.33
C LEU A 293 5.82 -1.04 1.15
N GLN A 294 7.03 -0.65 1.56
CA GLN A 294 7.45 -0.60 2.97
C GLN A 294 6.49 0.25 3.79
N ARG A 295 6.22 1.50 3.35
CA ARG A 295 5.28 2.39 4.04
C ARG A 295 3.87 1.81 4.12
N ARG A 296 3.39 1.19 3.04
CA ARG A 296 2.08 0.53 3.03
C ARG A 296 2.03 -0.67 3.97
N LEU A 297 3.07 -1.50 4.00
CA LEU A 297 3.16 -2.65 4.90
C LEU A 297 3.14 -2.24 6.37
N MET A 298 3.87 -1.17 6.73
CA MET A 298 3.79 -0.60 8.08
C MET A 298 2.33 -0.24 8.46
N TRP A 299 1.59 0.39 7.54
CA TRP A 299 0.19 0.73 7.79
C TRP A 299 -0.70 -0.50 7.91
N TYR A 300 -0.55 -1.48 7.01
CA TYR A 300 -1.33 -2.72 7.05
C TYR A 300 -1.09 -3.53 8.32
N LYS A 301 0.17 -3.61 8.75
CA LYS A 301 0.55 -4.23 10.02
C LYS A 301 -0.10 -3.50 11.21
N GLN A 302 -0.06 -2.18 11.23
CA GLN A 302 -0.72 -1.40 12.27
C GLN A 302 -2.24 -1.60 12.31
N GLU A 303 -2.90 -1.68 11.15
CA GLU A 303 -4.34 -1.95 11.07
C GLU A 303 -4.69 -3.38 11.50
N MET A 304 -3.85 -4.36 11.15
CA MET A 304 -4.04 -5.74 11.59
C MET A 304 -3.86 -5.88 13.10
N LEU A 305 -2.85 -5.21 13.68
CA LEU A 305 -2.67 -5.14 15.13
C LEU A 305 -3.88 -4.49 15.81
N LEU A 306 -4.41 -3.40 15.24
CA LEU A 306 -5.61 -2.76 15.76
C LEU A 306 -6.83 -3.69 15.69
N ASN A 307 -7.00 -4.44 14.60
CA ASN A 307 -8.07 -5.42 14.46
C ASN A 307 -7.95 -6.53 15.51
N LEU A 308 -6.75 -7.06 15.75
CA LEU A 308 -6.49 -8.07 16.79
C LEU A 308 -6.80 -7.54 18.19
N GLU A 309 -6.34 -6.34 18.51
CA GLU A 309 -6.62 -5.70 19.80
C GLU A 309 -8.13 -5.50 20.01
N ARG A 310 -8.86 -5.05 18.97
CA ARG A 310 -10.31 -4.85 19.04
C ARG A 310 -11.09 -6.17 19.23
N LEU A 311 -10.50 -7.29 18.84
CA LEU A 311 -11.02 -8.63 19.10
C LEU A 311 -10.55 -9.19 20.45
N GLY A 312 -9.76 -8.43 21.22
CA GLY A 312 -9.26 -8.83 22.53
C GLY A 312 -8.06 -9.79 22.48
N PHE A 313 -7.40 -9.93 21.33
CA PHE A 313 -6.24 -10.82 21.17
C PHE A 313 -4.94 -10.06 21.23
N THR A 314 -3.95 -10.64 21.91
CA THR A 314 -2.57 -10.17 21.86
C THR A 314 -1.78 -10.95 20.79
N PRO A 315 -0.79 -10.32 20.12
CA PRO A 315 0.06 -11.03 19.17
C PRO A 315 0.86 -12.14 19.86
N GLY A 316 0.76 -13.37 19.35
CA GLY A 316 1.51 -14.53 19.86
C GLY A 316 0.81 -15.36 20.95
N GLU A 317 -0.33 -14.90 21.47
CA GLU A 317 -1.13 -15.66 22.43
C GLU A 317 -2.19 -16.49 21.70
N SER A 318 -2.29 -17.79 22.00
CA SER A 318 -3.31 -18.63 21.37
C SER A 318 -4.70 -18.27 21.92
N PRO A 319 -5.73 -18.16 21.07
CA PRO A 319 -7.06 -17.80 21.53
C PRO A 319 -7.59 -18.88 22.49
N SER A 320 -7.98 -18.46 23.70
CA SER A 320 -8.46 -19.38 24.73
C SER A 320 -9.74 -20.08 24.29
N SER A 321 -9.98 -21.30 24.81
CA SER A 321 -11.17 -22.07 24.47
C SER A 321 -12.48 -21.47 25.00
N ALA A 322 -12.38 -20.52 25.94
CA ALA A 322 -13.52 -19.86 26.58
C ALA A 322 -14.17 -18.77 25.74
N VAL A 323 -13.48 -18.24 24.72
CA VAL A 323 -14.02 -17.19 23.83
C VAL A 323 -15.01 -17.79 22.83
N ALA A 324 -16.03 -17.01 22.45
CA ALA A 324 -16.96 -17.34 21.38
C ALA A 324 -16.27 -17.95 20.14
N SER A 325 -16.93 -18.93 19.51
CA SER A 325 -16.35 -19.72 18.43
C SER A 325 -15.92 -18.87 17.23
N SER A 326 -16.72 -17.86 16.86
CA SER A 326 -16.43 -16.88 15.80
C SER A 326 -15.14 -16.11 16.05
N LEU A 327 -15.01 -15.47 17.23
CA LEU A 327 -13.82 -14.73 17.65
C LEU A 327 -12.58 -15.62 17.65
N ARG A 328 -12.68 -16.87 18.10
CA ARG A 328 -11.56 -17.81 18.12
C ARG A 328 -11.07 -18.17 16.71
N VAL A 329 -11.97 -18.40 15.77
CA VAL A 329 -11.62 -18.66 14.36
C VAL A 329 -10.93 -17.41 13.79
N MET A 330 -11.53 -16.24 14.01
CA MET A 330 -10.98 -14.99 13.52
C MET A 330 -9.60 -14.65 14.10
N GLY A 331 -9.41 -14.86 15.40
CA GLY A 331 -8.13 -14.64 16.07
C GLY A 331 -7.00 -15.46 15.43
N ARG A 332 -7.27 -16.72 15.06
CA ARG A 332 -6.29 -17.56 14.34
C ARG A 332 -5.99 -17.02 12.95
N ASP A 333 -7.01 -16.65 12.20
CA ASP A 333 -6.85 -16.15 10.82
C ASP A 333 -6.06 -14.83 10.80
N PHE A 334 -6.39 -13.88 11.69
CA PHE A 334 -5.68 -12.60 11.79
C PHE A 334 -4.25 -12.74 12.32
N GLN A 335 -3.99 -13.69 13.23
CA GLN A 335 -2.62 -13.99 13.65
C GLN A 335 -1.79 -14.57 12.49
N ALA A 336 -2.38 -15.46 11.68
CA ALA A 336 -1.72 -15.97 10.49
C ALA A 336 -1.43 -14.86 9.47
N ILE A 337 -2.40 -13.96 9.24
CA ILE A 337 -2.24 -12.79 8.35
C ILE A 337 -1.16 -11.83 8.89
N LEU A 338 -1.10 -11.60 10.20
CA LEU A 338 -0.07 -10.77 10.82
C LEU A 338 1.33 -11.37 10.62
N HIS A 339 1.48 -12.67 10.86
CA HIS A 339 2.76 -13.37 10.61
C HIS A 339 3.20 -13.25 9.14
N GLU A 340 2.25 -13.41 8.23
CA GLU A 340 2.44 -13.25 6.79
C GLU A 340 2.81 -11.81 6.38
N LEU A 341 2.32 -10.79 7.09
CA LEU A 341 2.75 -9.40 6.90
C LEU A 341 4.19 -9.19 7.38
N ASP A 342 4.59 -9.78 8.51
CA ASP A 342 5.96 -9.69 9.04
C ASP A 342 6.98 -10.33 8.08
N LEU A 343 6.65 -11.50 7.52
CA LEU A 343 7.47 -12.15 6.51
C LEU A 343 7.63 -11.28 5.25
N ARG A 344 6.55 -10.63 4.81
CA ARG A 344 6.58 -9.72 3.66
C ARG A 344 7.42 -8.48 3.96
N GLU A 345 7.30 -7.87 5.14
CA GLU A 345 8.10 -6.73 5.57
C GLU A 345 9.60 -7.04 5.46
N SER A 346 10.04 -8.15 6.07
CA SER A 346 11.43 -8.62 6.00
C SER A 346 11.89 -8.83 4.55
N ARG A 347 11.03 -9.42 3.69
CA ARG A 347 11.35 -9.60 2.26
C ARG A 347 11.54 -8.27 1.54
N VAL A 348 10.71 -7.26 1.82
CA VAL A 348 10.84 -5.94 1.17
C VAL A 348 12.14 -5.26 1.60
N ASP A 349 12.52 -5.35 2.87
CA ASP A 349 13.77 -4.78 3.38
C ASP A 349 15.00 -5.45 2.75
N ASN A 350 14.98 -6.77 2.65
CA ASN A 350 16.03 -7.52 1.95
C ASN A 350 16.15 -7.09 0.48
N LEU A 351 15.02 -6.98 -0.24
CA LEU A 351 15.02 -6.53 -1.64
C LEU A 351 15.50 -5.08 -1.79
N ALA A 352 15.11 -4.20 -0.87
CA ALA A 352 15.58 -2.82 -0.86
C ALA A 352 17.10 -2.73 -0.65
N GLY A 353 17.65 -3.57 0.23
CA GLY A 353 19.10 -3.76 0.39
C GLY A 353 19.78 -4.18 -0.90
N VAL A 354 19.30 -5.27 -1.53
CA VAL A 354 19.87 -5.79 -2.80
C VAL A 354 19.85 -4.75 -3.92
N VAL A 355 18.75 -3.98 -4.06
CA VAL A 355 18.67 -2.92 -5.07
C VAL A 355 19.64 -1.78 -4.77
N THR A 356 19.78 -1.39 -3.50
CA THR A 356 20.73 -0.36 -3.08
C THR A 356 22.17 -0.77 -3.35
N ASP A 357 22.52 -2.02 -3.05
CA ASP A 357 23.84 -2.58 -3.32
C ASP A 357 24.12 -2.65 -4.82
N SER A 358 23.11 -2.96 -5.64
CA SER A 358 23.22 -2.94 -7.11
C SER A 358 23.51 -1.53 -7.64
N ILE A 359 22.85 -0.51 -7.10
CA ILE A 359 23.11 0.91 -7.45
C ILE A 359 24.55 1.29 -7.07
N ASN A 360 24.97 0.94 -5.85
CA ASN A 360 26.32 1.23 -5.36
C ASN A 360 27.40 0.55 -6.22
N LEU A 361 27.18 -0.72 -6.60
CA LEU A 361 28.08 -1.46 -7.48
C LEU A 361 28.15 -0.82 -8.87
N SER A 362 27.02 -0.45 -9.46
CA SER A 362 26.96 0.22 -10.77
C SER A 362 27.74 1.54 -10.76
N ASN A 363 27.58 2.34 -9.70
CA ASN A 363 28.33 3.59 -9.50
C ASN A 363 29.84 3.33 -9.31
N ALA A 364 30.22 2.30 -8.56
CA ALA A 364 31.62 1.94 -8.34
C ALA A 364 32.31 1.51 -9.67
N LEU A 365 31.65 0.67 -10.47
CA LEU A 365 32.14 0.26 -11.78
C LEU A 365 32.30 1.46 -12.71
N ARG A 366 31.35 2.39 -12.70
CA ARG A 366 31.43 3.65 -13.47
C ARG A 366 32.62 4.49 -13.05
N SER A 367 32.85 4.64 -11.74
CA SER A 367 34.00 5.40 -11.22
C SER A 367 35.34 4.79 -11.63
N VAL A 368 35.46 3.45 -11.63
CA VAL A 368 36.66 2.75 -12.09
C VAL A 368 36.90 3.02 -13.58
N GLN A 369 35.84 3.01 -14.38
CA GLN A 369 35.93 3.28 -15.81
C GLN A 369 36.33 4.74 -16.10
N ASP A 370 35.71 5.70 -15.41
CA ASP A 370 36.03 7.12 -15.58
C ASP A 370 37.48 7.42 -15.14
N ALA A 371 37.98 6.74 -14.09
CA ALA A 371 39.39 6.81 -13.70
C ALA A 371 40.34 6.26 -14.78
N ARG A 372 39.98 5.15 -15.44
CA ARG A 372 40.77 4.56 -16.54
C ARG A 372 40.85 5.50 -17.75
N ILE A 373 39.72 6.10 -18.13
CA ILE A 373 39.67 7.09 -19.20
C ILE A 373 40.53 8.30 -18.82
N GLY A 374 40.40 8.80 -17.58
CA GLY A 374 41.24 9.91 -17.07
C GLY A 374 42.74 9.60 -17.13
N LEU A 375 43.14 8.36 -16.82
CA LEU A 375 44.53 7.90 -16.94
C LEU A 375 44.98 7.89 -18.42
N GLN A 376 44.17 7.36 -19.33
CA GLN A 376 44.49 7.35 -20.76
C GLN A 376 44.68 8.75 -21.32
N LEU A 377 43.79 9.71 -20.99
CA LEU A 377 43.95 11.11 -21.39
C LEU A 377 45.23 11.72 -20.81
N SER A 378 45.56 11.39 -19.55
CA SER A 378 46.79 11.87 -18.92
C SER A 378 48.05 11.33 -19.61
N ILE A 379 48.05 10.06 -20.02
CA ILE A 379 49.15 9.47 -20.80
C ILE A 379 49.29 10.18 -22.15
N VAL A 380 48.18 10.41 -22.86
CA VAL A 380 48.19 11.15 -24.13
C VAL A 380 48.76 12.55 -23.93
N GLY A 381 48.29 13.29 -22.92
CA GLY A 381 48.83 14.61 -22.59
C GLY A 381 50.32 14.58 -22.25
N ALA A 382 50.78 13.58 -21.48
CA ALA A 382 52.18 13.43 -21.11
C ALA A 382 53.11 13.15 -22.29
N ILE A 383 52.63 12.48 -23.34
CA ILE A 383 53.42 12.18 -24.55
C ILE A 383 53.41 13.37 -25.53
N PHE A 384 52.24 13.96 -25.80
CA PHE A 384 52.10 15.01 -26.80
C PHE A 384 52.64 16.36 -26.32
N PHE A 385 52.56 16.67 -25.02
CA PHE A 385 53.00 17.95 -24.50
C PHE A 385 54.52 18.21 -24.73
N PRO A 386 55.45 17.29 -24.42
CA PRO A 386 56.87 17.48 -24.73
C PRO A 386 57.14 17.60 -26.24
N ILE A 387 56.48 16.78 -27.06
CA ILE A 387 56.70 16.76 -28.51
C ILE A 387 56.21 18.06 -29.16
N THR A 388 55.04 18.54 -28.77
CA THR A 388 54.49 19.81 -29.26
C THR A 388 55.33 21.01 -28.80
N LEU A 389 55.88 20.98 -27.58
CA LEU A 389 56.81 21.98 -27.10
C LEU A 389 58.08 22.02 -27.97
N VAL A 390 58.67 20.85 -28.26
CA VAL A 390 59.85 20.77 -29.12
C VAL A 390 59.55 21.29 -30.53
N ALA A 391 58.42 20.88 -31.13
CA ALA A 391 57.99 21.36 -32.43
C ALA A 391 57.76 22.89 -32.46
N ALA A 392 57.17 23.46 -31.40
CA ALA A 392 56.97 24.89 -31.27
C ALA A 392 58.30 25.66 -31.18
N ILE A 393 59.27 25.15 -30.42
CA ILE A 393 60.62 25.75 -30.32
C ILE A 393 61.32 25.75 -31.69
N PHE A 394 61.26 24.64 -32.43
CA PHE A 394 61.91 24.53 -33.74
C PHE A 394 61.15 25.25 -34.88
N SER A 395 59.88 25.59 -34.68
CA SER A 395 59.08 26.36 -35.64
C SER A 395 59.28 27.88 -35.50
N MET A 396 60.07 28.36 -34.53
CA MET A 396 60.39 29.78 -34.41
C MET A 396 61.31 30.23 -35.56
N GLY A 397 60.83 31.17 -36.38
CA GLY A 397 61.62 31.78 -37.46
C GLY A 397 62.54 32.92 -37.01
N ASP A 398 63.41 33.37 -37.93
CA ASP A 398 64.25 34.56 -37.83
C ASP A 398 65.32 34.52 -36.72
N ASP A 399 65.48 35.60 -35.95
CA ASP A 399 66.51 35.80 -34.89
C ASP A 399 66.50 34.75 -33.76
N TYR A 400 65.43 33.95 -33.67
CA TYR A 400 65.20 32.93 -32.66
C TYR A 400 65.39 31.50 -33.18
N ALA A 401 65.81 31.34 -34.44
CA ALA A 401 66.10 30.04 -35.04
C ALA A 401 67.34 29.37 -34.39
N PRO A 402 67.52 28.05 -34.54
CA PRO A 402 68.68 27.33 -34.01
C PRO A 402 69.99 27.92 -34.56
N GLY A 403 70.86 28.43 -33.68
CA GLY A 403 72.11 29.09 -34.06
C GLY A 403 72.03 30.61 -34.31
N ALA A 404 70.84 31.20 -34.22
CA ALA A 404 70.66 32.65 -34.29
C ALA A 404 70.95 33.34 -32.94
N LYS A 405 71.22 34.66 -32.98
CA LYS A 405 71.72 35.44 -31.83
C LYS A 405 70.80 35.40 -30.60
N LYS A 406 69.49 35.21 -30.77
CA LYS A 406 68.49 35.26 -29.69
C LYS A 406 67.89 33.88 -29.33
N PHE A 407 68.46 32.79 -29.81
CA PHE A 407 67.98 31.42 -29.53
C PHE A 407 67.90 31.07 -28.02
N TRP A 408 68.67 31.73 -27.17
CA TRP A 408 68.66 31.49 -25.71
C TRP A 408 67.45 32.10 -24.98
N LEU A 409 66.79 33.09 -25.58
CA LEU A 409 65.74 33.87 -24.93
C LEU A 409 64.49 33.03 -24.56
N PRO A 410 63.98 32.12 -25.42
CA PRO A 410 62.86 31.23 -25.08
C PRO A 410 63.14 30.37 -23.84
N TRP A 411 64.36 29.86 -23.68
CA TRP A 411 64.74 29.02 -22.53
C TRP A 411 64.74 29.81 -21.22
N VAL A 412 65.21 31.07 -21.27
CA VAL A 412 65.25 31.94 -20.09
C VAL A 412 63.88 32.43 -19.67
N VAL A 413 62.90 32.50 -20.57
CA VAL A 413 61.51 32.80 -20.21
C VAL A 413 60.76 31.53 -19.78
N ALA A 414 60.97 30.40 -20.47
CA ALA A 414 60.23 29.16 -20.23
C ALA A 414 60.60 28.49 -18.89
N VAL A 415 61.88 28.40 -18.55
CA VAL A 415 62.31 27.69 -17.32
C VAL A 415 61.75 28.33 -16.04
N PRO A 416 61.83 29.66 -15.83
CA PRO A 416 61.22 30.31 -14.68
C PRO A 416 59.70 30.17 -14.65
N LEU A 417 59.04 30.28 -15.81
CA LEU A 417 57.59 30.12 -15.93
C LEU A 417 57.15 28.70 -15.52
N VAL A 418 57.86 27.67 -15.97
CA VAL A 418 57.60 26.27 -15.60
C VAL A 418 57.84 26.05 -14.11
N LEU A 419 58.91 26.62 -13.54
CA LEU A 419 59.19 26.58 -12.09
C LEU A 419 58.06 27.21 -11.28
N ILE A 420 57.56 28.37 -11.70
CA ILE A 420 56.42 29.06 -11.06
C ILE A 420 55.16 28.19 -11.15
N LEU A 421 54.88 27.60 -12.31
CA LEU A 421 53.72 26.72 -12.49
C LEU A 421 53.83 25.46 -11.61
N ILE A 422 55.00 24.83 -11.52
CA ILE A 422 55.23 23.67 -10.65
C ILE A 422 55.04 24.06 -9.19
N LEU A 423 55.60 25.20 -8.75
CA LEU A 423 55.41 25.72 -7.40
C LEU A 423 53.93 25.98 -7.09
N MET A 424 53.19 26.55 -8.04
CA MET A 424 51.75 26.81 -7.92
C MET A 424 50.95 25.50 -7.82
N ILE A 425 51.24 24.51 -8.67
CA ILE A 425 50.61 23.18 -8.62
C ILE A 425 50.93 22.48 -7.29
N TRP A 426 52.17 22.56 -6.83
CA TRP A 426 52.58 21.96 -5.57
C TRP A 426 51.90 22.64 -4.37
N GLN A 427 51.75 23.97 -4.40
CA GLN A 427 51.05 24.72 -3.37
C GLN A 427 49.55 24.41 -3.34
N THR A 428 48.91 24.18 -4.50
CA THR A 428 47.49 23.79 -4.57
C THR A 428 47.24 22.32 -4.17
N ARG A 429 48.22 21.43 -4.36
CA ARG A 429 48.12 20.00 -3.98
C ARG A 429 48.50 19.69 -2.53
N ARG A 430 49.10 20.64 -1.79
CA ARG A 430 49.29 20.45 -0.35
C ARG A 430 47.90 20.38 0.30
N PRO A 431 47.52 19.27 0.96
CA PRO A 431 46.29 19.23 1.74
C PRO A 431 46.40 20.34 2.79
N ARG A 432 45.42 21.24 2.83
CA ARG A 432 45.30 22.20 3.94
C ARG A 432 45.01 21.37 5.18
N LEU A 433 46.02 21.19 6.03
CA LEU A 433 45.90 20.71 7.40
C LEU A 433 45.08 21.71 8.22
#